data_AF-A0A0J8SSC3-F1
#
_entry.id   AF-A0A0J8SSC3-F1
#
_cell.length_a   1.000
_cell.length_b   1.000
_cell.length_c   1.000
_cell.angle_alpha   90.00
_cell.angle_beta   90.00
_cell.angle_gamma   90.00
#
_symmetry.space_group_name_H-M   'P 1'
#
loop_
_entity.id
_entity.type
_entity.pdbx_description
1 polymer ?
#
loop_
_entity_poly.entity_id
_entity_poly.type
_entity_poly.pdbx_seq_one_letter_code
_entity_poly.pdbx_strand_id
1 'polypeptide(L)'
;MEDNKLWAVNIPEEPDSEEILYPVPSKELGEQVVERLRKEAIEAFETVGECIAEAVTLEEWDLSADDHSKYLEESPNWWNETTFLNSELA
;
A
#
# COMPACT_ATOMS: atom_id res chain seq x y z
N MET A 1 -3.71 19.24 -15.43
CA MET A 1 -4.05 19.47 -14.02
C MET A 1 -4.10 18.10 -13.38
N GLU A 2 -2.93 17.51 -13.14
CA GLU A 2 -2.77 16.27 -12.36
C GLU A 2 -2.46 16.60 -10.90
N ASP A 3 -2.37 17.90 -10.58
CA ASP A 3 -1.83 18.47 -9.34
C ASP A 3 -2.75 18.35 -8.11
N ASN A 4 -3.93 17.76 -8.25
CA ASN A 4 -4.90 17.59 -7.16
C ASN A 4 -5.29 16.13 -6.90
N LYS A 5 -4.63 15.17 -7.54
CA LYS A 5 -4.90 13.76 -7.30
C LYS A 5 -4.23 13.31 -6.00
N LEU A 6 -5.01 12.75 -5.12
CA LEU A 6 -4.54 12.07 -3.92
C LEU A 6 -4.32 10.59 -4.26
N TRP A 7 -3.34 9.98 -3.60
CA TRP A 7 -2.86 8.65 -3.94
C TRP A 7 -2.91 7.75 -2.71
N ALA A 8 -3.19 6.48 -2.94
CA ALA A 8 -3.15 5.44 -1.93
C ALA A 8 -2.62 4.14 -2.51
N VAL A 9 -1.95 3.36 -1.67
CA VAL A 9 -1.50 2.01 -2.02
C VAL A 9 -2.57 1.03 -1.61
N ASN A 10 -3.08 0.24 -2.54
CA ASN A 10 -3.96 -0.86 -2.24
C ASN A 10 -3.14 -2.04 -1.70
N ILE A 11 -3.45 -2.48 -0.48
CA ILE A 11 -2.85 -3.66 0.15
C ILE A 11 -4.01 -4.53 0.65
N PRO A 12 -4.58 -5.38 -0.21
CA PRO A 12 -5.72 -6.20 0.17
C PRO A 12 -5.28 -7.35 1.11
N GLU A 13 -6.19 -7.82 1.97
CA GLU A 13 -5.92 -8.96 2.87
C GLU A 13 -5.64 -10.26 2.09
N GLU A 14 -6.34 -10.44 0.97
CA GLU A 14 -6.18 -11.56 0.03
C GLU A 14 -6.25 -11.01 -1.40
N PRO A 15 -5.65 -11.67 -2.41
CA PRO A 15 -5.62 -11.14 -3.79
C PRO A 15 -6.99 -10.92 -4.43
N ASP A 16 -8.04 -11.60 -3.94
CA ASP A 16 -9.42 -11.49 -4.41
C ASP A 16 -10.34 -10.70 -3.44
N SER A 17 -9.78 -10.10 -2.38
CA SER A 17 -10.54 -9.34 -1.38
C SER A 17 -10.83 -7.91 -1.82
N GLU A 18 -11.71 -7.23 -1.07
CA GLU A 18 -11.97 -5.81 -1.27
C GLU A 18 -10.68 -4.99 -1.11
N GLU A 19 -10.60 -3.89 -1.87
CA GLU A 19 -9.45 -2.99 -1.84
C GLU A 19 -9.36 -2.31 -0.48
N ILE A 20 -8.15 -2.30 0.08
CA ILE A 20 -7.84 -1.57 1.31
C ILE A 20 -6.81 -0.53 0.94
N LEU A 21 -7.27 0.72 0.86
CA LEU A 21 -6.46 1.84 0.41
C LEU A 21 -5.72 2.48 1.57
N TYR A 22 -4.40 2.52 1.46
CA TYR A 22 -3.49 3.14 2.41
C TYR A 22 -2.92 4.45 1.84
N PRO A 23 -3.38 5.62 2.31
CA PRO A 23 -2.93 6.93 1.86
C PRO A 23 -1.41 7.11 1.83
N VAL A 24 -0.91 7.72 0.76
CA VAL A 24 0.48 8.18 0.62
C VAL A 24 0.53 9.67 0.25
N PRO A 25 1.57 10.41 0.68
CA PRO A 25 1.68 11.85 0.46
C PRO A 25 2.00 12.21 -1.00
N SER A 26 2.49 11.28 -1.82
CA SER A 26 2.78 11.51 -3.24
C SER A 26 2.73 10.23 -4.06
N LYS A 27 2.50 10.39 -5.37
CA LYS A 27 2.54 9.28 -6.34
C LYS A 27 3.90 8.58 -6.37
N GLU A 28 4.98 9.35 -6.44
CA GLU A 28 6.36 8.83 -6.49
C GLU A 28 6.68 7.97 -5.26
N LEU A 29 6.19 8.37 -4.08
CA LEU A 29 6.34 7.54 -2.88
C LEU A 29 5.47 6.29 -2.97
N GLY A 30 4.23 6.40 -3.42
CA GLY A 30 3.34 5.26 -3.66
C GLY A 30 3.95 4.21 -4.59
N GLU A 31 4.57 4.62 -5.70
CA GLU A 31 5.25 3.71 -6.64
C GLU A 31 6.39 2.94 -5.96
N GLN A 32 7.23 3.65 -5.19
CA GLN A 32 8.32 3.02 -4.42
C GLN A 32 7.80 2.03 -3.37
N VAL A 33 6.70 2.37 -2.70
CA VAL A 33 6.08 1.51 -1.69
C VAL A 33 5.49 0.26 -2.33
N VAL A 34 4.77 0.38 -3.44
CA VAL A 34 4.26 -0.77 -4.19
C VAL A 34 5.41 -1.69 -4.61
N GLU A 35 6.47 -1.15 -5.23
CA GLU A 35 7.62 -1.96 -5.64
C GLU A 35 8.27 -2.69 -4.47
N ARG A 36 8.39 -2.03 -3.31
CA ARG A 36 8.93 -2.63 -2.09
C ARG A 36 8.00 -3.74 -1.58
N LEU A 37 6.72 -3.46 -1.39
CA LEU A 37 5.72 -4.41 -0.90
C LEU A 37 5.62 -5.66 -1.79
N ARG A 38 5.70 -5.48 -3.11
CA ARG A 38 5.75 -6.61 -4.06
C ARG A 38 6.96 -7.51 -3.82
N LYS A 39 8.15 -6.92 -3.64
CA LYS A 39 9.37 -7.68 -3.32
C LYS A 39 9.25 -8.38 -1.97
N GLU A 40 8.72 -7.68 -0.96
CA GLU A 40 8.48 -8.25 0.36
C GLU A 40 7.51 -9.43 0.29
N ALA A 41 6.43 -9.35 -0.49
CA ALA A 41 5.45 -10.41 -0.64
C ALA A 41 6.06 -11.67 -1.29
N ILE A 42 6.84 -11.50 -2.36
CA ILE A 42 7.54 -12.60 -3.03
C ILE A 42 8.56 -13.26 -2.08
N GLU A 43 9.26 -12.46 -1.27
CA GLU A 43 10.23 -12.96 -0.30
C GLU A 43 9.57 -13.65 0.91
N ALA A 44 8.44 -13.11 1.40
CA ALA A 44 7.73 -13.64 2.56
C ALA A 44 6.93 -14.92 2.23
N PHE A 45 6.37 -15.02 1.01
CA PHE A 45 5.43 -16.08 0.65
C PHE A 45 5.89 -16.86 -0.59
N GLU A 46 6.51 -18.02 -0.39
CA GLU A 46 7.07 -18.84 -1.49
C GLU A 46 6.04 -19.30 -2.53
N THR A 47 4.82 -19.62 -2.11
CA THR A 47 3.80 -20.22 -3.00
C THR A 47 2.82 -19.19 -3.59
N VAL A 48 2.50 -18.14 -2.84
CA VAL A 48 1.46 -17.16 -3.18
C VAL A 48 1.98 -15.72 -3.29
N GLY A 49 3.27 -15.51 -3.09
CA GLY A 49 3.88 -14.18 -3.05
C GLY A 49 3.75 -13.41 -4.35
N GLU A 50 3.82 -14.08 -5.50
CA GLU A 50 3.55 -13.46 -6.81
C GLU A 50 2.10 -12.97 -6.91
N CYS A 51 1.12 -13.78 -6.48
CA CYS A 51 -0.29 -13.36 -6.49
C CYS A 51 -0.56 -12.18 -5.54
N ILE A 52 0.06 -12.17 -4.36
CA ILE A 52 -0.03 -11.05 -3.42
C ILE A 52 0.64 -9.80 -4.03
N ALA A 53 1.81 -9.96 -4.64
CA ALA A 53 2.51 -8.85 -5.30
C ALA A 53 1.68 -8.25 -6.44
N GLU A 54 1.02 -9.06 -7.26
CA GLU A 54 0.13 -8.58 -8.31
C GLU A 54 -1.07 -7.79 -7.77
N ALA A 55 -1.60 -8.19 -6.60
CA ALA A 55 -2.71 -7.52 -5.95
C ALA A 55 -2.33 -6.15 -5.35
N VAL A 56 -1.08 -5.96 -4.93
CA VAL A 56 -0.60 -4.67 -4.43
C VAL A 56 -0.46 -3.67 -5.59
N THR A 57 -1.23 -2.58 -5.54
CA THR A 57 -1.36 -1.60 -6.63
C THR A 57 -1.35 -0.17 -6.10
N LEU A 58 -1.05 0.80 -6.97
CA LEU A 58 -1.12 2.22 -6.65
C LEU A 58 -2.40 2.79 -7.27
N GLU A 59 -3.31 3.26 -6.43
CA GLU A 59 -4.63 3.70 -6.82
C GLU A 59 -4.84 5.19 -6.52
N GLU A 60 -5.79 5.79 -7.23
CA GLU A 60 -6.28 7.13 -6.90
C GLU A 60 -7.13 7.04 -5.63
N TRP A 61 -6.92 7.95 -4.69
CA TRP A 61 -7.74 8.02 -3.49
C TRP A 61 -9.17 8.48 -3.86
N ASP A 62 -10.15 7.66 -3.51
CA ASP A 62 -11.55 7.82 -3.89
C ASP A 62 -12.42 8.48 -2.80
N LEU A 63 -11.89 8.62 -1.58
CA LEU A 63 -12.54 9.31 -0.46
C LEU A 63 -12.18 10.81 -0.39
N SER A 64 -12.52 11.45 0.74
CA SER A 64 -12.29 12.88 0.93
C SER A 64 -10.81 13.21 1.20
N ALA A 65 -10.40 14.42 0.86
CA ALA A 65 -9.07 14.92 1.17
C ALA A 65 -8.81 15.05 2.69
N ASP A 66 -9.86 15.31 3.48
CA ASP A 66 -9.79 15.30 4.93
C ASP A 66 -9.49 13.89 5.47
N ASP A 67 -10.14 12.85 4.93
CA ASP A 67 -9.87 11.46 5.33
C ASP A 67 -8.44 11.04 4.97
N HIS A 68 -7.95 11.44 3.78
CA HIS A 68 -6.56 11.20 3.37
C HIS A 68 -5.57 11.82 4.35
N SER A 69 -5.77 13.11 4.67
CA SER A 69 -4.90 13.85 5.58
C SER A 69 -4.93 13.26 6.98
N LYS A 70 -6.13 12.95 7.48
CA LYS A 70 -6.32 12.36 8.80
C LYS A 70 -5.59 11.02 8.94
N TYR A 71 -5.67 10.16 7.92
CA TYR A 71 -4.94 8.89 7.93
C TYR A 71 -3.43 9.11 8.03
N LEU A 72 -2.89 10.05 7.24
CA LEU A 72 -1.46 10.39 7.27
C LEU A 72 -1.01 10.95 8.63
N GLU A 73 -1.90 11.66 9.33
CA GLU A 73 -1.66 12.16 10.69
C GLU A 73 -1.72 11.03 11.73
N GLU A 74 -2.65 10.09 11.59
CA GLU A 74 -2.83 8.94 12.50
C GLU A 74 -1.76 7.85 12.30
N SER A 75 -1.26 7.68 11.07
CA SER A 75 -0.26 6.68 10.67
C SER A 75 0.93 7.33 9.95
N PRO A 76 1.72 8.17 10.67
CA PRO A 76 2.80 8.91 10.04
C PRO A 76 3.93 7.97 9.59
N ASN A 77 4.34 8.09 8.33
CA ASN A 77 5.44 7.33 7.77
C ASN A 77 5.27 5.79 7.79
N TRP A 78 4.03 5.29 7.82
CA TRP A 78 3.75 3.84 7.77
C TRP A 78 4.46 3.16 6.59
N TRP A 79 4.61 3.89 5.48
CA TRP A 79 5.31 3.46 4.28
C TRP A 79 6.83 3.29 4.48
N ASN A 80 7.41 3.52 5.66
CA ASN A 80 8.80 3.17 5.96
C ASN A 80 8.93 1.83 6.67
N GLU A 81 7.82 1.29 7.18
CA GLU A 81 7.78 0.01 7.88
C GLU A 81 7.67 -1.15 6.88
N THR A 82 8.28 -2.29 7.23
CA THR A 82 8.06 -3.54 6.51
C THR A 82 6.67 -4.06 6.83
N THR A 83 5.96 -4.57 5.83
CA THR A 83 4.57 -5.01 5.96
C THR A 83 4.47 -6.52 5.94
N PHE A 84 5.10 -7.19 4.97
CA PHE A 84 5.04 -8.66 4.87
C PHE A 84 6.19 -9.37 5.59
N LEU A 85 7.30 -8.65 5.82
CA LEU A 85 8.49 -9.21 6.48
C LEU A 85 8.50 -9.01 8.00
N ASN A 86 7.55 -8.25 8.56
CA ASN A 86 7.48 -8.00 9.99
C ASN A 86 6.78 -9.19 10.70
N SER A 87 7.57 -10.23 10.91
CA SER A 87 7.18 -11.48 11.56
C SER A 87 6.92 -11.27 13.06
N GLU A 88 5.66 -11.05 13.44
CA GLU A 88 5.10 -11.59 14.69
C GLU A 88 4.13 -12.76 14.43
N LEU A 89 4.24 -13.42 13.28
CA LEU A 89 3.44 -14.60 12.91
C LEU A 89 4.30 -15.82 12.53
N ALA A 90 5.51 -15.92 13.08
CA ALA A 90 6.35 -17.13 13.01
C ALA A 90 6.08 -18.08 14.19
#